data_AF-A0AAU7QJ37-F1
#
_entry.id   AF-A0AAU7QJ37-F1
#
_cell.length_a   1.000
_cell.length_b   1.000
_cell.length_c   1.000
_cell.angle_alpha   90.00
_cell.angle_beta   90.00
_cell.angle_gamma   90.00
#
_symmetry.space_group_name_H-M   'P 1'
#
loop_
_entity.id
_entity.type
_entity.pdbx_description
1 polymer ?
#
loop_
_entity_poly.entity_id
_entity_poly.type
_entity_poly.pdbx_seq_one_letter_code
_entity_poly.pdbx_strand_id
1 'polypeptide(L)'
;MTTFTVYCHGTGFNRVKATESNELVAWFHNHTDGSEARLAGSLVTPGSYLINEGPGSGMVGGIALPQQVNPITGNRISGSGGGGSSFSKALGGKTSTSKLTRSNKVGNALGNLSGLGWDENVIRTVNIIQDMIFEHGQAIDRVNLAGWSRGAVTCIRIAAALNEVFGNELECNIFGVDPVAGLSAGKTIEDTTRLTPNVARYIAIIAMHEMRKSFKPQDWSRLTVVDPARTTAVMLPMPGVHNAQVIPNEPAYAAYITRNLACGFLRSLGTPIDGVPYNFLCSAADMCEGYARLVMGLSEHKSYQTSGMKNRIVGGGLRRRSAAKHSRMDLYTRGGKESYWINEHHRACFAAAYPGAYQTIFEDVGNGNLLLSKVDSRLFQAVGSSAFLRDSLMGKGLLTDDPTYTVEVGGGRYADSRVSVWPATFPLHA
;
A
#
# COMPACT_ATOMS: atom_id res chain seq x y z
N MET A 1 -9.17 -3.44 -21.16
CA MET A 1 -7.84 -3.00 -20.73
C MET A 1 -7.01 -4.22 -20.41
N THR A 2 -5.91 -4.42 -21.12
CA THR A 2 -4.92 -5.45 -20.79
C THR A 2 -4.02 -4.96 -19.66
N THR A 3 -3.73 -5.84 -18.70
CA THR A 3 -3.05 -5.47 -17.45
C THR A 3 -1.73 -6.21 -17.31
N PHE A 4 -0.67 -5.47 -16.99
CA PHE A 4 0.61 -6.00 -16.54
C PHE A 4 0.83 -5.64 -15.08
N THR A 5 1.34 -6.55 -14.24
CA THR A 5 1.50 -6.29 -12.80
C THR A 5 2.96 -6.34 -12.36
N VAL A 6 3.40 -5.37 -11.57
CA VAL A 6 4.78 -5.28 -11.07
C VAL A 6 4.78 -5.32 -9.55
N TYR A 7 5.55 -6.27 -9.01
CA TYR A 7 5.71 -6.52 -7.58
C TYR A 7 7.08 -6.03 -7.12
N CYS A 8 7.12 -5.12 -6.16
CA CYS A 8 8.37 -4.53 -5.65
C CYS A 8 8.56 -4.83 -4.16
N HIS A 9 9.46 -5.77 -3.85
CA HIS A 9 9.78 -6.09 -2.45
C HIS A 9 10.44 -4.91 -1.71
N GLY A 10 10.25 -4.88 -0.40
CA GLY A 10 10.89 -3.91 0.48
C GLY A 10 12.38 -4.19 0.71
N THR A 11 13.04 -3.21 1.35
CA THR A 11 14.45 -3.30 1.75
C THR A 11 14.81 -4.62 2.39
N GLY A 12 15.86 -5.28 1.91
CA GLY A 12 16.37 -6.48 2.60
C GLY A 12 15.59 -7.76 2.30
N PHE A 13 14.60 -7.71 1.41
CA PHE A 13 13.79 -8.84 0.96
C PHE A 13 14.07 -9.17 -0.50
N ASN A 14 14.08 -10.47 -0.80
CA ASN A 14 14.01 -11.01 -2.14
C ASN A 14 12.89 -12.05 -2.17
N ARG A 15 12.49 -12.52 -3.35
CA ARG A 15 11.38 -13.48 -3.52
C ARG A 15 11.47 -14.72 -2.63
N VAL A 16 12.68 -15.21 -2.34
CA VAL A 16 12.91 -16.41 -1.50
C VAL A 16 12.63 -16.08 -0.05
N LYS A 17 13.39 -15.14 0.52
CA LYS A 17 13.24 -14.72 1.92
C LYS A 17 11.84 -14.18 2.20
N ALA A 18 11.25 -13.48 1.24
CA ALA A 18 9.92 -12.92 1.34
C ALA A 18 8.83 -14.01 1.40
N THR A 19 8.97 -15.07 0.60
CA THR A 19 8.09 -16.24 0.66
C THR A 19 8.21 -16.95 2.01
N GLU A 20 9.43 -17.20 2.48
CA GLU A 20 9.69 -17.81 3.81
C GLU A 20 9.11 -16.99 4.96
N SER A 21 9.10 -15.66 4.82
CA SER A 21 8.58 -14.74 5.85
C SER A 21 7.07 -14.48 5.73
N ASN A 22 6.38 -15.13 4.79
CA ASN A 22 4.98 -14.84 4.45
C ASN A 22 4.74 -13.32 4.26
N GLU A 23 5.63 -12.68 3.50
CA GLU A 23 5.57 -11.24 3.23
C GLU A 23 4.49 -10.91 2.18
N LEU A 24 3.89 -9.72 2.27
CA LEU A 24 2.76 -9.29 1.44
C LEU A 24 3.01 -9.40 -0.07
N VAL A 25 4.12 -8.87 -0.57
CA VAL A 25 4.45 -8.89 -2.00
C VAL A 25 4.75 -10.31 -2.46
N ALA A 26 5.40 -11.12 -1.62
CA ALA A 26 5.60 -12.54 -1.91
C ALA A 26 4.30 -13.33 -2.03
N TRP A 27 3.33 -13.06 -1.16
CA TRP A 27 2.03 -13.68 -1.28
C TRP A 27 1.42 -13.39 -2.66
N PHE A 28 1.45 -12.14 -3.13
CA PHE A 28 0.88 -11.81 -4.44
C PHE A 28 1.57 -12.51 -5.60
N HIS A 29 2.90 -12.44 -5.70
CA HIS A 29 3.57 -13.06 -6.85
C HIS A 29 3.52 -14.59 -6.84
N ASN A 30 3.20 -15.21 -5.70
CA ASN A 30 2.97 -16.67 -5.58
C ASN A 30 1.52 -17.08 -5.89
N HIS A 31 0.59 -16.12 -5.99
CA HIS A 31 -0.84 -16.34 -6.25
C HIS A 31 -1.32 -15.51 -7.45
N THR A 32 -0.40 -15.14 -8.35
CA THR A 32 -0.74 -14.45 -9.59
C THR A 32 -0.63 -15.44 -10.72
N ASP A 33 -1.75 -15.69 -11.40
CA ASP A 33 -1.79 -16.55 -12.57
C ASP A 33 -1.08 -15.89 -13.77
N GLY A 34 -0.56 -16.74 -14.65
CA GLY A 34 0.26 -16.36 -15.79
C GLY A 34 1.76 -16.53 -15.55
N SER A 35 2.58 -15.71 -16.21
CA SER A 35 4.03 -15.90 -16.26
C SER A 35 4.81 -14.65 -15.90
N GLU A 36 5.90 -14.84 -15.16
CA GLU A 36 6.86 -13.77 -14.87
C GLU A 36 7.61 -13.39 -16.16
N ALA A 37 7.56 -12.09 -16.51
CA ALA A 37 8.42 -11.52 -17.52
C ALA A 37 9.89 -11.53 -17.05
N ARG A 38 10.80 -11.98 -17.89
CA ARG A 38 12.21 -12.17 -17.53
C ARG A 38 13.13 -11.43 -18.49
N LEU A 39 14.28 -10.99 -17.97
CA LEU A 39 15.34 -10.37 -18.74
C LEU A 39 16.64 -11.14 -18.49
N ALA A 40 17.20 -11.72 -19.54
CA ALA A 40 18.45 -12.47 -19.47
C ALA A 40 19.24 -12.32 -20.78
N GLY A 41 20.52 -11.95 -20.72
CA GLY A 41 21.35 -11.75 -21.91
C GLY A 41 20.77 -10.73 -22.91
N SER A 42 20.11 -9.68 -22.42
CA SER A 42 19.37 -8.68 -23.21
C SER A 42 18.12 -9.20 -23.95
N LEU A 43 17.73 -10.46 -23.72
CA LEU A 43 16.50 -11.01 -24.23
C LEU A 43 15.40 -10.87 -23.18
N VAL A 44 14.28 -10.28 -23.58
CA VAL A 44 13.05 -10.28 -22.79
C VAL A 44 12.24 -11.52 -23.14
N THR A 45 11.83 -12.25 -22.12
CA THR A 45 10.79 -13.27 -22.22
C THR A 45 9.48 -12.62 -21.74
N PRO A 46 8.47 -12.47 -22.61
CA PRO A 46 7.19 -11.85 -22.25
C PRO A 46 6.47 -12.57 -21.11
N GLY A 47 5.68 -11.82 -20.36
CA GLY A 47 4.86 -12.34 -19.27
C GLY A 47 3.71 -11.39 -18.89
N SER A 48 2.93 -11.79 -17.88
CA SER A 48 1.82 -11.01 -17.33
C SER A 48 2.21 -10.23 -16.07
N TYR A 49 3.33 -10.56 -15.43
CA TYR A 49 3.82 -9.85 -14.26
C TYR A 49 5.36 -9.79 -14.17
N LEU A 50 5.89 -8.91 -13.32
CA LEU A 50 7.32 -8.78 -13.03
C LEU A 50 7.56 -8.75 -11.53
N ILE A 51 8.59 -9.46 -11.08
CA ILE A 51 9.08 -9.37 -9.70
C ILE A 51 10.37 -8.55 -9.68
N ASN A 52 10.37 -7.50 -8.86
CA ASN A 52 11.53 -6.68 -8.53
C ASN A 52 11.98 -6.96 -7.10
N GLU A 53 13.24 -7.38 -6.97
CA GLU A 53 13.84 -7.68 -5.68
C GLU A 53 14.06 -6.39 -4.87
N GLY A 54 14.04 -6.54 -3.55
CA GLY A 54 14.20 -5.41 -2.64
C GLY A 54 15.64 -4.88 -2.63
N PRO A 55 15.81 -3.54 -2.61
CA PRO A 55 17.11 -2.91 -2.40
C PRO A 55 17.86 -3.46 -1.18
N GLY A 56 19.12 -3.84 -1.37
CA GLY A 56 19.99 -4.32 -0.29
C GLY A 56 19.55 -5.62 0.39
N SER A 57 18.83 -6.51 -0.30
CA SER A 57 18.66 -7.91 0.15
C SER A 57 20.01 -8.63 0.32
N GLY A 58 20.07 -9.68 1.14
CA GLY A 58 21.21 -10.59 1.10
C GLY A 58 21.10 -11.52 -0.12
N MET A 59 22.19 -12.18 -0.51
CA MET A 59 22.14 -13.28 -1.49
C MET A 59 21.50 -14.54 -0.87
N VAL A 60 20.27 -14.44 -0.37
CA VAL A 60 19.49 -15.59 0.09
C VAL A 60 18.96 -16.32 -1.14
N GLY A 61 19.19 -17.62 -1.23
CA GLY A 61 18.76 -18.45 -2.35
C GLY A 61 19.50 -18.18 -3.67
N GLY A 62 20.69 -17.56 -3.63
CA GLY A 62 21.50 -17.29 -4.84
C GLY A 62 20.96 -16.19 -5.76
N ILE A 63 19.89 -15.49 -5.35
CA ILE A 63 19.29 -14.38 -6.09
C ILE A 63 20.22 -13.16 -6.03
N ALA A 64 20.58 -12.65 -7.20
CA ALA A 64 21.40 -11.44 -7.32
C ALA A 64 20.58 -10.21 -6.94
N LEU A 65 21.26 -9.24 -6.33
CA LEU A 65 20.64 -7.98 -5.97
C LEU A 65 20.35 -7.12 -7.20
N PRO A 66 19.37 -6.20 -7.14
CA PRO A 66 19.13 -5.27 -8.24
C PRO A 66 20.39 -4.51 -8.66
N GLN A 67 21.18 -4.02 -7.69
CA GLN A 67 22.45 -3.32 -7.95
C GLN A 67 23.60 -4.22 -8.46
N GLN A 68 23.40 -5.54 -8.49
CA GLN A 68 24.36 -6.52 -9.01
C GLN A 68 23.98 -7.04 -10.40
N VAL A 69 22.83 -6.63 -10.93
CA VAL A 69 22.33 -7.05 -12.24
C VAL A 69 22.23 -5.83 -13.13
N ASN A 70 22.75 -5.92 -14.34
CA ASN A 70 22.58 -4.86 -15.32
C ASN A 70 21.08 -4.80 -15.71
N PRO A 71 20.36 -3.68 -15.45
CA PRO A 71 18.94 -3.57 -15.70
C PRO A 71 18.52 -3.62 -17.18
N ILE A 72 19.47 -3.47 -18.12
CA ILE A 72 19.22 -3.56 -19.57
C ILE A 72 19.48 -4.97 -20.10
N THR A 73 20.51 -5.65 -19.59
CA THR A 73 20.92 -6.95 -20.12
C THR A 73 20.51 -8.13 -19.23
N GLY A 74 20.18 -7.92 -17.96
CA GLY A 74 19.94 -9.00 -17.00
C GLY A 74 21.20 -9.75 -16.58
N ASN A 75 22.37 -9.38 -17.09
CA ASN A 75 23.64 -10.04 -16.75
C ASN A 75 24.14 -9.54 -15.39
N ARG A 76 24.80 -10.44 -14.64
CA ARG A 76 25.52 -10.03 -13.43
C ARG A 76 26.63 -9.05 -13.78
N ILE A 77 26.75 -8.01 -12.97
CA ILE A 77 27.84 -7.04 -13.07
C ILE A 77 29.07 -7.68 -12.41
N SER A 78 30.08 -8.00 -13.22
CA SER A 78 31.36 -8.55 -12.72
C SER A 78 32.23 -7.43 -12.15
N GLY A 79 32.56 -7.51 -10.84
CA GLY A 79 33.54 -6.65 -10.19
C GLY A 79 32.97 -5.40 -9.51
N SER A 80 32.43 -5.57 -8.30
CA SER A 80 32.46 -4.52 -7.26
C SER A 80 32.20 -5.11 -5.87
N GLY A 81 33.27 -5.30 -5.12
CA GLY A 81 33.18 -5.22 -3.66
C GLY A 81 32.75 -3.82 -3.27
N GLY A 82 31.80 -3.73 -2.33
CA GLY A 82 31.49 -2.56 -1.51
C GLY A 82 31.55 -1.16 -2.15
N GLY A 83 30.37 -0.63 -2.50
CA GLY A 83 30.13 0.82 -2.58
C GLY A 83 30.50 1.50 -3.91
N GLY A 84 29.49 2.06 -4.59
CA GLY A 84 29.67 3.06 -5.65
C GLY A 84 29.53 2.56 -7.09
N SER A 85 28.52 3.12 -7.78
CA SER A 85 28.36 3.31 -9.24
C SER A 85 29.07 2.34 -10.21
N SER A 86 28.77 1.05 -10.16
CA SER A 86 29.25 0.08 -11.18
C SER A 86 28.53 0.16 -12.53
N PHE A 87 27.35 0.81 -12.61
CA PHE A 87 26.58 0.84 -13.85
C PHE A 87 27.16 1.76 -14.93
N SER A 88 27.71 2.94 -14.57
CA SER A 88 28.37 3.82 -15.54
C SER A 88 29.59 3.16 -16.19
N LYS A 89 30.30 2.29 -15.45
CA LYS A 89 31.38 1.45 -15.99
C LYS A 89 30.87 0.33 -16.91
N ALA A 90 29.72 -0.26 -16.62
CA ALA A 90 29.13 -1.32 -17.45
C ALA A 90 28.60 -0.80 -18.80
N LEU A 91 28.12 0.44 -18.87
CA LEU A 91 27.77 1.14 -20.11
C LEU A 91 29.00 1.51 -20.97
N GLY A 92 30.16 1.72 -20.35
CA GLY A 92 31.42 2.03 -21.03
C GLY A 92 32.14 0.80 -21.63
N GLY A 93 31.65 -0.41 -21.38
CA GLY A 93 32.20 -1.64 -21.94
C GLY A 93 31.76 -1.83 -23.39
N LYS A 94 32.72 -1.74 -24.33
CA LYS A 94 32.56 -1.96 -25.78
C LYS A 94 31.73 -3.23 -26.08
N THR A 95 30.42 -3.09 -26.22
CA THR A 95 29.55 -4.11 -26.80
C THR A 95 29.02 -3.56 -28.11
N SER A 96 29.68 -3.99 -29.19
CA SER A 96 29.23 -3.82 -30.57
C SER A 96 27.93 -4.61 -30.74
N THR A 97 26.79 -3.92 -30.89
CA THR A 97 25.64 -4.40 -31.68
C THR A 97 24.58 -3.31 -31.79
N SER A 98 24.10 -3.13 -33.01
CA SER A 98 23.18 -2.12 -33.56
C SER A 98 21.77 -2.01 -32.94
N LYS A 99 21.50 -2.60 -31.77
CA LYS A 99 20.22 -2.47 -31.04
C LYS A 99 20.23 -1.36 -29.96
N LEU A 100 21.40 -0.76 -29.69
CA LEU A 100 21.61 0.22 -28.62
C LEU A 100 21.05 1.63 -28.92
N THR A 101 20.56 1.90 -30.13
CA THR A 101 20.10 3.23 -30.56
C THR A 101 18.73 3.62 -30.01
N ARG A 102 17.85 2.68 -29.61
CA ARG A 102 16.57 2.99 -28.92
C ARG A 102 16.71 3.11 -27.40
N SER A 103 17.70 2.44 -26.80
CA SER A 103 18.02 2.54 -25.36
C SER A 103 18.49 3.93 -24.92
N ASN A 104 18.83 4.80 -25.87
CA ASN A 104 19.23 6.19 -25.61
C ASN A 104 18.11 7.07 -25.03
N LYS A 105 16.82 6.73 -25.19
CA LYS A 105 15.75 7.49 -24.52
C LYS A 105 15.69 7.18 -23.01
N VAL A 106 15.87 5.93 -22.61
CA VAL A 106 15.85 5.49 -21.20
C VAL A 106 17.11 5.95 -20.47
N GLY A 107 18.28 5.83 -21.11
CA GLY A 107 19.55 6.27 -20.53
C GLY A 107 19.68 7.78 -20.35
N ASN A 108 19.07 8.57 -21.25
CA ASN A 108 19.08 10.04 -21.15
C ASN A 108 17.96 10.60 -20.25
N ALA A 109 16.82 9.90 -20.10
CA ALA A 109 15.72 10.31 -19.22
C ALA A 109 16.01 10.00 -17.74
N LEU A 110 16.64 8.86 -17.43
CA LEU A 110 16.87 8.40 -16.05
C LEU A 110 18.26 8.75 -15.51
N GLY A 111 18.76 9.94 -15.87
CA GLY A 111 20.09 10.45 -15.58
C GLY A 111 20.35 10.70 -14.09
N ASN A 112 20.51 9.64 -13.29
CA ASN A 112 21.39 9.50 -12.13
C ASN A 112 21.07 8.20 -11.36
N LEU A 113 21.82 7.14 -11.63
CA LEU A 113 21.77 5.91 -10.84
C LEU A 113 22.54 6.07 -9.54
N SER A 114 21.83 5.95 -8.41
CA SER A 114 22.38 6.01 -7.06
C SER A 114 23.13 4.74 -6.64
N GLY A 115 22.99 3.62 -7.37
CA GLY A 115 23.61 2.33 -7.03
C GLY A 115 23.00 1.66 -5.79
N LEU A 116 21.83 2.11 -5.35
CA LEU A 116 21.13 1.58 -4.18
C LEU A 116 20.13 0.45 -4.52
N GLY A 117 20.00 0.07 -5.79
CA GLY A 117 19.17 -1.05 -6.25
C GLY A 117 17.77 -0.67 -6.75
N TRP A 118 17.23 0.46 -6.30
CA TRP A 118 15.91 0.93 -6.73
C TRP A 118 15.89 1.59 -8.12
N ASP A 119 16.98 2.25 -8.55
CA ASP A 119 17.08 2.83 -9.89
C ASP A 119 17.18 1.71 -10.93
N GLU A 120 17.94 0.66 -10.61
CA GLU A 120 18.05 -0.54 -11.42
C GLU A 120 16.70 -1.23 -11.60
N ASN A 121 15.89 -1.33 -10.54
CA ASN A 121 14.52 -1.84 -10.65
C ASN A 121 13.63 -0.97 -11.56
N VAL A 122 13.74 0.37 -11.48
CA VAL A 122 12.98 1.29 -12.36
C VAL A 122 13.38 1.08 -13.82
N ILE A 123 14.67 1.15 -14.13
CA ILE A 123 15.20 0.98 -15.50
C ILE A 123 14.81 -0.38 -16.05
N ARG A 124 14.99 -1.46 -15.27
CA ARG A 124 14.65 -2.83 -15.68
C ARG A 124 13.17 -2.95 -16.02
N THR A 125 12.30 -2.40 -15.19
CA THR A 125 10.85 -2.48 -15.39
C THR A 125 10.44 -1.76 -16.67
N VAL A 126 10.91 -0.54 -16.86
CA VAL A 126 10.62 0.26 -18.06
C VAL A 126 11.15 -0.43 -19.32
N ASN A 127 12.37 -0.95 -19.28
CA ASN A 127 12.99 -1.67 -20.39
C ASN A 127 12.17 -2.91 -20.80
N ILE A 128 11.76 -3.74 -19.84
CA ILE A 128 10.95 -4.94 -20.09
C ILE A 128 9.58 -4.56 -20.68
N ILE A 129 8.90 -3.54 -20.13
CA ILE A 129 7.58 -3.11 -20.64
C ILE A 129 7.68 -2.55 -22.06
N GLN A 130 8.71 -1.73 -22.35
CA GLN A 130 8.94 -1.24 -23.72
C GLN A 130 9.17 -2.37 -24.70
N ASP A 131 10.02 -3.34 -24.37
CA ASP A 131 10.33 -4.45 -25.26
C ASP A 131 9.09 -5.34 -25.51
N MET A 132 8.31 -5.64 -24.47
CA MET A 132 7.05 -6.37 -24.62
C MET A 132 6.06 -5.65 -25.56
N ILE A 133 5.90 -4.33 -25.41
CA ILE A 133 4.97 -3.54 -26.25
C ILE A 133 5.47 -3.45 -27.69
N PHE A 134 6.74 -3.04 -27.89
CA PHE A 134 7.23 -2.65 -29.22
C PHE A 134 7.87 -3.80 -30.01
N GLU A 135 8.55 -4.73 -29.35
CA GLU A 135 9.26 -5.83 -30.02
C GLU A 135 8.41 -7.10 -30.04
N HIS A 136 7.60 -7.33 -29.01
CA HIS A 136 6.70 -8.49 -28.93
C HIS A 136 5.23 -8.18 -29.28
N GLY A 137 4.87 -6.91 -29.52
CA GLY A 137 3.51 -6.52 -29.88
C GLY A 137 2.47 -6.80 -28.80
N GLN A 138 2.89 -6.91 -27.54
CA GLN A 138 1.99 -7.19 -26.42
C GLN A 138 1.18 -5.94 -26.09
N ALA A 139 -0.14 -6.03 -26.21
CA ALA A 139 -1.03 -4.96 -25.76
C ALA A 139 -0.96 -4.83 -24.24
N ILE A 140 -0.54 -3.67 -23.74
CA ILE A 140 -0.55 -3.31 -22.31
C ILE A 140 -1.17 -1.93 -22.21
N ASP A 141 -2.36 -1.83 -21.62
CA ASP A 141 -3.05 -0.55 -21.39
C ASP A 141 -2.83 -0.05 -19.95
N ARG A 142 -2.59 -1.00 -19.03
CA ARG A 142 -2.55 -0.76 -17.58
C ARG A 142 -1.35 -1.46 -16.95
N VAL A 143 -0.70 -0.75 -16.03
CA VAL A 143 0.33 -1.28 -15.15
C VAL A 143 -0.11 -1.15 -13.69
N ASN A 144 -0.35 -2.29 -13.04
CA ASN A 144 -0.62 -2.34 -11.60
C ASN A 144 0.70 -2.52 -10.84
N LEU A 145 0.91 -1.74 -9.79
CA LEU A 145 2.15 -1.68 -9.03
C LEU A 145 1.84 -1.97 -7.56
N ALA A 146 2.49 -2.97 -6.98
CA ALA A 146 2.35 -3.27 -5.56
C ALA A 146 3.73 -3.37 -4.89
N GLY A 147 3.90 -2.69 -3.77
CA GLY A 147 5.17 -2.73 -3.05
C GLY A 147 5.10 -2.19 -1.64
N TRP A 148 6.18 -2.35 -0.89
CA TRP A 148 6.29 -1.82 0.47
C TRP A 148 7.67 -1.24 0.76
N SER A 149 7.79 -0.37 1.77
CA SER A 149 9.05 0.29 2.14
C SER A 149 9.64 1.05 0.93
N ARG A 150 10.93 0.82 0.63
CA ARG A 150 11.56 1.31 -0.61
C ARG A 150 10.92 0.74 -1.88
N GLY A 151 10.35 -0.47 -1.85
CA GLY A 151 9.64 -1.05 -2.98
C GLY A 151 8.36 -0.28 -3.35
N ALA A 152 7.64 0.27 -2.36
CA ALA A 152 6.52 1.18 -2.63
C ALA A 152 6.98 2.51 -3.25
N VAL A 153 8.17 3.01 -2.86
CA VAL A 153 8.76 4.17 -3.54
C VAL A 153 9.20 3.80 -4.96
N THR A 154 9.78 2.62 -5.17
CA THR A 154 10.08 2.10 -6.50
C THR A 154 8.83 2.05 -7.39
N CYS A 155 7.65 1.73 -6.85
CA CYS A 155 6.39 1.79 -7.59
C CYS A 155 6.08 3.22 -8.08
N ILE A 156 6.20 4.22 -7.20
CA ILE A 156 5.98 5.65 -7.56
C ILE A 156 6.95 6.07 -8.68
N ARG A 157 8.22 5.68 -8.56
CA ARG A 157 9.27 6.01 -9.53
C ARG A 157 9.09 5.29 -10.86
N ILE A 158 8.63 4.03 -10.86
CA ILE A 158 8.26 3.30 -12.07
C ILE A 158 7.12 4.02 -12.79
N ALA A 159 6.07 4.44 -12.07
CA ALA A 159 4.96 5.16 -12.68
C ALA A 159 5.42 6.48 -13.32
N ALA A 160 6.30 7.22 -12.66
CA ALA A 160 6.89 8.45 -13.21
C ALA A 160 7.72 8.18 -14.47
N ALA A 161 8.60 7.17 -14.44
CA ALA A 161 9.41 6.80 -15.60
C ALA A 161 8.55 6.28 -16.77
N LEU A 162 7.46 5.55 -16.49
CA LEU A 162 6.49 5.15 -17.51
C LEU A 162 5.76 6.37 -18.09
N ASN A 163 5.48 7.40 -17.28
CA ASN A 163 4.89 8.64 -17.77
C ASN A 163 5.82 9.40 -18.71
N GLU A 164 7.12 9.42 -18.42
CA GLU A 164 8.11 10.06 -19.30
C GLU A 164 8.21 9.35 -20.65
N VAL A 165 8.09 8.02 -20.67
CA VAL A 165 8.24 7.20 -21.88
C VAL A 165 6.94 7.16 -22.71
N PHE A 166 5.81 6.92 -22.05
CA PHE A 166 4.52 6.61 -22.69
C PHE A 166 3.46 7.70 -22.48
N GLY A 167 3.82 8.81 -21.81
CA GLY A 167 2.86 9.84 -21.45
C GLY A 167 1.72 9.28 -20.61
N ASN A 168 0.49 9.59 -21.01
CA ASN A 168 -0.73 9.15 -20.34
C ASN A 168 -1.39 7.94 -21.02
N GLU A 169 -0.70 7.29 -21.95
CA GLU A 169 -1.22 6.13 -22.69
C GLU A 169 -1.25 4.87 -21.80
N LEU A 170 -0.29 4.74 -20.88
CA LEU A 170 -0.26 3.66 -19.89
C LEU A 170 -0.84 4.10 -18.55
N GLU A 171 -2.01 3.58 -18.20
CA GLU A 171 -2.61 3.80 -16.88
C GLU A 171 -1.80 3.08 -15.80
N CYS A 172 -1.33 3.79 -14.78
CA CYS A 172 -0.69 3.20 -13.61
C CYS A 172 -1.64 3.20 -12.41
N ASN A 173 -1.65 2.09 -11.66
CA ASN A 173 -2.35 2.01 -10.37
C ASN A 173 -1.40 1.48 -9.31
N ILE A 174 -1.39 2.08 -8.11
CA ILE A 174 -0.38 1.78 -7.09
C ILE A 174 -1.03 1.39 -5.77
N PHE A 175 -0.61 0.24 -5.23
CA PHE A 175 -0.83 -0.15 -3.85
C PHE A 175 0.51 -0.15 -3.09
N GLY A 176 0.71 0.87 -2.23
CA GLY A 176 1.93 1.03 -1.45
C GLY A 176 1.73 0.71 0.04
N VAL A 177 2.71 0.08 0.68
CA VAL A 177 2.73 -0.07 2.15
C VAL A 177 3.96 0.60 2.75
N ASP A 178 3.71 1.63 3.56
CA ASP A 178 4.67 2.52 4.21
C ASP A 178 5.82 2.95 3.26
N PRO A 179 5.52 3.76 2.22
CA PRO A 179 6.50 4.17 1.21
C PRO A 179 7.61 5.01 1.83
N VAL A 180 8.81 4.44 1.97
CA VAL A 180 9.95 5.08 2.64
C VAL A 180 11.15 5.11 1.71
N ALA A 181 11.52 6.31 1.24
CA ALA A 181 12.67 6.48 0.34
C ALA A 181 14.03 6.40 1.09
N GLY A 182 14.02 6.66 2.40
CA GLY A 182 15.21 6.76 3.23
C GLY A 182 15.82 8.18 3.26
N LEU A 183 16.27 8.62 4.44
CA LEU A 183 16.97 9.89 4.71
C LEU A 183 16.43 11.10 3.89
N SER A 184 17.30 11.81 3.16
CA SER A 184 16.97 13.01 2.37
C SER A 184 16.29 12.68 1.04
N ALA A 185 16.44 11.45 0.55
CA ALA A 185 15.97 11.05 -0.78
C ALA A 185 14.47 11.30 -0.97
N GLY A 186 13.67 11.06 0.07
CA GLY A 186 12.22 11.31 0.05
C GLY A 186 11.79 12.79 0.05
N LYS A 187 12.74 13.72 -0.05
CA LYS A 187 12.50 15.16 -0.19
C LYS A 187 13.22 15.78 -1.38
N THR A 188 14.35 15.21 -1.78
CA THR A 188 15.26 15.83 -2.75
C THR A 188 15.22 15.16 -4.12
N ILE A 189 14.64 13.96 -4.24
CA ILE A 189 14.51 13.27 -5.51
C ILE A 189 13.07 13.44 -6.00
N GLU A 190 12.89 14.15 -7.11
CA GLU A 190 11.60 14.58 -7.63
C GLU A 190 10.62 13.40 -7.84
N ASP A 191 11.10 12.32 -8.47
CA ASP A 191 10.33 11.11 -8.78
C ASP A 191 9.90 10.29 -7.54
N THR A 192 10.30 10.69 -6.33
CA THR A 192 9.82 10.11 -5.07
C THR A 192 8.71 10.93 -4.41
N THR A 193 8.45 12.13 -4.92
CA THR A 193 7.59 13.15 -4.29
C THR A 193 6.34 13.49 -5.08
N ARG A 194 6.11 12.83 -6.21
CA ARG A 194 5.01 13.16 -7.11
C ARG A 194 4.27 11.91 -7.57
N LEU A 195 2.95 11.98 -7.62
CA LEU A 195 2.13 11.06 -8.40
C LEU A 195 1.89 11.72 -9.77
N THR A 196 2.46 11.13 -10.81
CA THR A 196 2.37 11.62 -12.19
C THR A 196 0.97 11.43 -12.78
N PRO A 197 0.59 12.17 -13.84
CA PRO A 197 -0.77 12.16 -14.38
C PRO A 197 -1.27 10.83 -14.95
N ASN A 198 -0.36 9.88 -15.21
CA ASN A 198 -0.72 8.51 -15.60
C ASN A 198 -1.14 7.64 -14.39
N VAL A 199 -0.91 8.07 -13.15
CA VAL A 199 -1.39 7.37 -11.96
C VAL A 199 -2.89 7.62 -11.78
N ALA A 200 -3.75 6.68 -12.16
CA ALA A 200 -5.19 6.80 -12.00
C ALA A 200 -5.65 6.53 -10.56
N ARG A 201 -5.07 5.52 -9.91
CA ARG A 201 -5.47 5.09 -8.57
C ARG A 201 -4.28 4.84 -7.67
N TYR A 202 -4.36 5.36 -6.45
CA TYR A 202 -3.30 5.21 -5.44
C TYR A 202 -3.92 4.90 -4.07
N ILE A 203 -3.55 3.75 -3.49
CA ILE A 203 -3.78 3.46 -2.07
C ILE A 203 -2.42 3.31 -1.41
N ALA A 204 -2.19 4.04 -0.30
CA ALA A 204 -1.03 3.78 0.55
C ALA A 204 -1.39 3.56 2.00
N ILE A 205 -0.87 2.48 2.59
CA ILE A 205 -0.91 2.27 4.03
C ILE A 205 0.25 3.01 4.69
N ILE A 206 0.02 3.75 5.78
CA ILE A 206 1.06 4.49 6.50
C ILE A 206 1.20 3.94 7.93
N ALA A 207 2.38 3.43 8.28
CA ALA A 207 2.60 2.84 9.61
C ALA A 207 2.65 3.92 10.71
N MET A 208 1.74 3.84 11.69
CA MET A 208 1.58 4.89 12.70
C MET A 208 2.65 4.87 13.79
N HIS A 209 3.22 3.70 14.12
CA HIS A 209 4.08 3.51 15.29
C HIS A 209 5.57 3.35 14.93
N GLU A 210 5.95 3.61 13.68
CA GLU A 210 7.35 3.60 13.27
C GLU A 210 8.07 4.88 13.74
N MET A 211 9.07 4.75 14.61
CA MET A 211 9.69 5.90 15.29
C MET A 211 11.10 6.25 14.80
N ARG A 212 11.69 5.43 13.91
CA ARG A 212 13.05 5.69 13.39
C ARG A 212 13.06 6.97 12.55
N LYS A 213 14.01 7.88 12.85
CA LYS A 213 14.13 9.21 12.21
C LYS A 213 14.36 9.13 10.69
N SER A 214 15.07 8.09 10.23
CA SER A 214 15.39 7.85 8.81
C SER A 214 14.26 7.20 8.02
N PHE A 215 13.18 6.75 8.67
CA PHE A 215 12.11 5.97 8.05
C PHE A 215 10.88 6.80 7.67
N LYS A 216 10.99 8.13 7.54
CA LYS A 216 9.81 8.97 7.31
C LYS A 216 9.12 8.60 5.98
N PRO A 217 7.80 8.39 5.96
CA PRO A 217 7.10 7.91 4.77
C PRO A 217 6.79 9.06 3.81
N GLN A 218 6.51 8.73 2.55
CA GLN A 218 5.97 9.63 1.53
C GLN A 218 4.47 9.83 1.78
N ASP A 219 4.16 10.60 2.83
CA ASP A 219 2.80 11.01 3.20
C ASP A 219 2.38 12.30 2.47
N TRP A 220 1.18 12.84 2.76
CA TRP A 220 0.70 14.09 2.14
C TRP A 220 1.56 15.34 2.42
N SER A 221 2.50 15.29 3.36
CA SER A 221 3.47 16.37 3.55
C SER A 221 4.69 16.28 2.61
N ARG A 222 4.77 15.23 1.78
CA ARG A 222 5.89 14.96 0.87
C ARG A 222 5.48 14.54 -0.54
N LEU A 223 4.27 14.01 -0.67
CA LEU A 223 3.73 13.54 -1.94
C LEU A 223 2.73 14.56 -2.48
N THR A 224 2.93 14.98 -3.71
CA THR A 224 2.01 15.86 -4.44
C THR A 224 1.32 15.08 -5.54
N VAL A 225 0.00 15.19 -5.64
CA VAL A 225 -0.77 14.70 -6.80
C VAL A 225 -0.68 15.74 -7.90
N VAL A 226 -0.06 15.41 -9.03
CA VAL A 226 0.16 16.37 -10.11
C VAL A 226 -1.14 16.72 -10.84
N ASP A 227 -2.00 15.72 -11.08
CA ASP A 227 -3.31 15.89 -11.73
C ASP A 227 -4.43 15.30 -10.85
N PRO A 228 -4.92 16.06 -9.86
CA PRO A 228 -5.96 15.59 -8.94
C PRO A 228 -7.33 15.37 -9.60
N ALA A 229 -7.54 15.87 -10.83
CA ALA A 229 -8.78 15.60 -11.58
C ALA A 229 -8.80 14.18 -12.16
N ARG A 230 -7.63 13.59 -12.39
CA ARG A 230 -7.49 12.23 -12.94
C ARG A 230 -7.07 11.20 -11.90
N THR A 231 -6.32 11.60 -10.89
CA THR A 231 -5.79 10.71 -9.87
C THR A 231 -6.71 10.64 -8.66
N THR A 232 -7.28 9.47 -8.41
CA THR A 232 -7.95 9.16 -7.14
C THR A 232 -6.93 8.55 -6.17
N ALA A 233 -6.65 9.23 -5.07
CA ALA A 233 -5.61 8.81 -4.13
C ALA A 233 -6.07 8.84 -2.67
N VAL A 234 -5.79 7.76 -1.94
CA VAL A 234 -6.11 7.61 -0.52
C VAL A 234 -4.87 7.15 0.25
N MET A 235 -4.64 7.76 1.40
CA MET A 235 -3.63 7.31 2.37
C MET A 235 -4.31 6.87 3.65
N LEU A 236 -3.96 5.69 4.13
CA LEU A 236 -4.60 5.00 5.25
C LEU A 236 -3.59 4.82 6.39
N PRO A 237 -3.60 5.68 7.41
CA PRO A 237 -2.89 5.42 8.65
C PRO A 237 -3.31 4.05 9.21
N MET A 238 -2.34 3.22 9.58
CA MET A 238 -2.58 1.91 10.15
C MET A 238 -1.69 1.70 11.38
N PRO A 239 -2.25 1.26 12.51
CA PRO A 239 -1.47 0.88 13.68
C PRO A 239 -0.39 -0.15 13.36
N GLY A 240 0.74 -0.03 14.05
CA GLY A 240 1.89 -0.94 13.93
C GLY A 240 3.17 -0.23 13.49
N VAL A 241 4.29 -0.92 13.65
CA VAL A 241 5.60 -0.52 13.13
C VAL A 241 5.74 -0.88 11.65
N HIS A 242 6.83 -0.48 10.99
CA HIS A 242 7.02 -0.53 9.53
C HIS A 242 6.67 -1.85 8.83
N ASN A 243 6.90 -3.01 9.47
CA ASN A 243 6.66 -4.32 8.88
C ASN A 243 5.33 -4.96 9.31
N ALA A 244 4.61 -4.37 10.26
CA ALA A 244 3.42 -4.98 10.87
C ALA A 244 2.24 -5.12 9.89
N GLN A 245 2.26 -4.38 8.78
CA GLN A 245 1.23 -4.39 7.75
C GLN A 245 1.57 -5.34 6.59
N VAL A 246 2.79 -5.89 6.54
CA VAL A 246 3.24 -6.75 5.43
C VAL A 246 3.58 -8.17 5.87
N ILE A 247 4.02 -8.36 7.10
CA ILE A 247 4.33 -9.67 7.68
C ILE A 247 3.37 -9.90 8.85
N PRO A 248 2.53 -10.94 8.81
CA PRO A 248 1.66 -11.30 9.92
C PRO A 248 2.49 -11.61 11.17
N ASN A 249 2.28 -10.82 12.21
CA ASN A 249 2.81 -11.05 13.54
C ASN A 249 1.94 -10.33 14.56
N GLU A 250 1.97 -10.74 15.82
CA GLU A 250 1.04 -10.23 16.83
C GLU A 250 1.25 -8.72 17.14
N PRO A 251 0.19 -7.88 17.03
CA PRO A 251 -1.17 -8.19 16.57
C PRO A 251 -1.30 -8.31 15.03
N ALA A 252 -1.75 -9.47 14.54
CA ALA A 252 -1.66 -9.83 13.11
C ALA A 252 -2.67 -9.13 12.19
N TYR A 253 -3.76 -8.58 12.74
CA TYR A 253 -4.86 -8.01 11.95
C TYR A 253 -4.47 -6.83 11.08
N ALA A 254 -3.41 -6.08 11.41
CA ALA A 254 -2.90 -5.04 10.53
C ALA A 254 -2.43 -5.62 9.18
N ALA A 255 -1.67 -6.72 9.20
CA ALA A 255 -1.24 -7.41 7.98
C ALA A 255 -2.41 -8.09 7.26
N TYR A 256 -3.37 -8.65 7.99
CA TYR A 256 -4.53 -9.33 7.40
C TYR A 256 -5.43 -8.39 6.61
N ILE A 257 -5.77 -7.25 7.20
CA ILE A 257 -6.58 -6.19 6.58
C ILE A 257 -5.83 -5.61 5.38
N THR A 258 -4.55 -5.25 5.55
CA THR A 258 -3.75 -4.66 4.46
C THR A 258 -3.63 -5.60 3.25
N ARG A 259 -3.41 -6.90 3.47
CA ARG A 259 -3.31 -7.86 2.36
C ARG A 259 -4.65 -8.10 1.65
N ASN A 260 -5.76 -8.16 2.40
CA ASN A 260 -7.10 -8.28 1.81
C ASN A 260 -7.43 -7.08 0.93
N LEU A 261 -7.23 -5.87 1.46
CA LEU A 261 -7.48 -4.65 0.70
C LEU A 261 -6.60 -4.57 -0.56
N ALA A 262 -5.32 -4.94 -0.46
CA ALA A 262 -4.41 -5.00 -1.59
C ALA A 262 -4.88 -6.00 -2.67
N CYS A 263 -5.36 -7.18 -2.26
CA CYS A 263 -5.89 -8.17 -3.18
C CYS A 263 -7.12 -7.65 -3.92
N GLY A 264 -8.09 -7.09 -3.20
CA GLY A 264 -9.28 -6.49 -3.79
C GLY A 264 -8.91 -5.41 -4.79
N PHE A 265 -7.99 -4.51 -4.41
CA PHE A 265 -7.53 -3.43 -5.27
C PHE A 265 -6.91 -3.96 -6.57
N LEU A 266 -5.95 -4.88 -6.50
CA LEU A 266 -5.29 -5.46 -7.67
C LEU A 266 -6.27 -6.25 -8.56
N ARG A 267 -7.15 -7.08 -7.96
CA ARG A 267 -8.16 -7.86 -8.70
C ARG A 267 -9.17 -6.97 -9.41
N SER A 268 -9.68 -5.94 -8.72
CA SER A 268 -10.61 -4.96 -9.32
C SER A 268 -10.00 -4.21 -10.51
N LEU A 269 -8.67 -4.22 -10.60
CA LEU A 269 -7.89 -3.59 -11.65
C LEU A 269 -7.27 -4.59 -12.63
N GLY A 270 -7.73 -5.84 -12.65
CA GLY A 270 -7.41 -6.82 -13.69
C GLY A 270 -6.15 -7.65 -13.45
N THR A 271 -5.51 -7.58 -12.28
CA THR A 271 -4.45 -8.53 -11.93
C THR A 271 -5.09 -9.90 -11.68
N PRO A 272 -4.64 -10.98 -12.36
CA PRO A 272 -5.25 -12.31 -12.26
C PRO A 272 -4.76 -13.05 -11.01
N ILE A 273 -5.25 -12.67 -9.84
CA ILE A 273 -4.92 -13.35 -8.57
C ILE A 273 -5.85 -14.55 -8.38
N ASP A 274 -5.28 -15.74 -8.16
CA ASP A 274 -6.00 -17.02 -8.07
C ASP A 274 -6.42 -17.42 -6.64
N GLY A 275 -6.08 -16.59 -5.64
CA GLY A 275 -6.41 -16.80 -4.23
C GLY A 275 -7.06 -15.60 -3.54
N VAL A 276 -7.68 -15.87 -2.39
CA VAL A 276 -8.15 -14.84 -1.45
C VAL A 276 -7.28 -14.90 -0.20
N PRO A 277 -6.53 -13.84 0.15
CA PRO A 277 -5.76 -13.84 1.38
C PRO A 277 -6.73 -13.80 2.57
N TYR A 278 -6.50 -14.60 3.61
CA TYR A 278 -7.32 -14.57 4.84
C TYR A 278 -8.83 -14.52 4.55
N ASN A 279 -9.38 -15.62 4.03
CA ASN A 279 -10.77 -15.75 3.58
C ASN A 279 -11.85 -15.36 4.62
N PHE A 280 -11.49 -15.23 5.90
CA PHE A 280 -12.36 -14.70 6.95
C PHE A 280 -12.50 -13.17 6.94
N LEU A 281 -11.92 -12.46 5.95
CA LEU A 281 -12.02 -11.00 5.74
C LEU A 281 -12.60 -10.65 4.35
N CYS A 282 -13.58 -11.43 3.88
CA CYS A 282 -14.11 -11.32 2.52
C CYS A 282 -15.41 -10.50 2.39
N SER A 283 -15.80 -9.78 3.44
CA SER A 283 -16.94 -8.87 3.41
C SER A 283 -16.66 -7.60 4.21
N ALA A 284 -17.44 -6.54 3.98
CA ALA A 284 -17.35 -5.31 4.76
C ALA A 284 -17.57 -5.55 6.27
N ALA A 285 -18.48 -6.48 6.63
CA ALA A 285 -18.74 -6.85 8.02
C ALA A 285 -17.54 -7.59 8.65
N ASP A 286 -16.91 -8.49 7.89
CA ASP A 286 -15.71 -9.19 8.33
C ASP A 286 -14.53 -8.23 8.50
N MET A 287 -14.39 -7.24 7.62
CA MET A 287 -13.40 -6.18 7.78
C MET A 287 -13.64 -5.35 9.04
N CYS A 288 -14.91 -5.03 9.38
CA CYS A 288 -15.24 -4.39 10.66
C CYS A 288 -14.80 -5.23 11.86
N GLU A 289 -15.06 -6.54 11.85
CA GLU A 289 -14.59 -7.48 12.87
C GLU A 289 -13.04 -7.49 12.94
N GLY A 290 -12.37 -7.52 11.79
CA GLY A 290 -10.91 -7.47 11.71
C GLY A 290 -10.33 -6.19 12.31
N TYR A 291 -10.94 -5.04 12.02
CA TYR A 291 -10.54 -3.78 12.63
C TYR A 291 -10.82 -3.75 14.14
N ALA A 292 -11.93 -4.32 14.59
CA ALA A 292 -12.24 -4.42 16.02
C ALA A 292 -11.18 -5.25 16.76
N ARG A 293 -10.79 -6.40 16.21
CA ARG A 293 -9.71 -7.24 16.73
C ARG A 293 -8.37 -6.54 16.74
N LEU A 294 -8.07 -5.75 15.71
CA LEU A 294 -6.86 -4.91 15.71
C LEU A 294 -6.89 -3.90 16.87
N VAL A 295 -8.00 -3.18 17.07
CA VAL A 295 -8.13 -2.23 18.18
C VAL A 295 -7.92 -2.91 19.53
N MET A 296 -8.56 -4.07 19.74
CA MET A 296 -8.47 -4.79 21.01
C MET A 296 -7.07 -5.38 21.23
N GLY A 297 -6.46 -6.00 20.22
CA GLY A 297 -5.10 -6.53 20.32
C GLY A 297 -4.04 -5.45 20.60
N LEU A 298 -4.20 -4.25 20.03
CA LEU A 298 -3.32 -3.12 20.36
C LEU A 298 -3.45 -2.66 21.82
N SER A 299 -4.61 -2.88 22.46
CA SER A 299 -4.84 -2.54 23.86
C SER A 299 -4.09 -3.50 24.82
N GLU A 300 -3.86 -4.74 24.39
CA GLU A 300 -3.23 -5.80 25.18
C GLU A 300 -1.69 -5.83 25.05
N HIS A 301 -1.14 -5.41 23.89
CA HIS A 301 0.31 -5.46 23.65
C HIS A 301 1.11 -4.39 24.41
N LYS A 302 2.08 -4.86 25.23
CA LYS A 302 2.95 -4.04 26.10
C LYS A 302 3.84 -3.01 25.37
N SER A 303 4.28 -3.31 24.15
CA SER A 303 5.19 -2.46 23.36
C SER A 303 4.54 -1.17 22.81
N TYR A 304 3.20 -1.07 22.85
CA TYR A 304 2.44 0.09 22.39
C TYR A 304 1.85 0.92 23.54
N GLN A 305 2.18 0.58 24.80
CA GLN A 305 1.60 1.19 25.99
C GLN A 305 2.17 2.58 26.29
N THR A 306 1.30 3.59 26.34
CA THR A 306 1.43 4.74 27.24
C THR A 306 0.10 4.92 27.97
N SER A 307 0.14 4.74 29.30
CA SER A 307 -0.89 4.99 30.34
C SER A 307 -2.40 5.07 29.95
N GLY A 308 -3.18 4.15 30.53
CA GLY A 308 -4.62 4.28 30.76
C GLY A 308 -5.53 3.62 29.71
N MET A 309 -6.35 2.65 30.16
CA MET A 309 -7.28 1.88 29.32
C MET A 309 -8.32 2.75 28.58
N LYS A 310 -8.81 3.82 29.22
CA LYS A 310 -9.79 4.78 28.65
C LYS A 310 -9.26 5.65 27.49
N ASN A 311 -7.95 5.97 27.46
CA ASN A 311 -7.37 6.82 26.40
C ASN A 311 -7.07 6.05 25.10
N ARG A 312 -7.19 4.71 25.09
CA ARG A 312 -6.71 3.85 23.99
C ARG A 312 -7.80 3.49 22.98
N ILE A 313 -9.05 3.43 23.42
CA ILE A 313 -10.18 3.04 22.55
C ILE A 313 -10.54 4.17 21.56
N VAL A 314 -10.21 5.42 21.92
CA VAL A 314 -10.30 6.63 21.06
C VAL A 314 -8.98 6.92 20.33
N GLY A 315 -8.00 6.00 20.38
CA GLY A 315 -6.70 6.17 19.74
C GLY A 315 -5.77 7.25 20.36
N GLY A 316 -6.17 7.91 21.44
CA GLY A 316 -5.42 9.01 22.06
C GLY A 316 -4.14 8.63 22.81
N GLY A 317 -3.97 7.35 23.19
CA GLY A 317 -2.89 6.90 24.09
C GLY A 317 -1.74 6.11 23.45
N LEU A 318 -1.53 6.19 22.13
CA LEU A 318 -0.48 5.44 21.43
C LEU A 318 0.68 6.35 21.00
N ARG A 319 1.93 5.89 21.08
CA ARG A 319 3.09 6.60 20.50
C ARG A 319 2.96 6.67 18.98
N ARG A 320 2.69 7.86 18.44
CA ARG A 320 2.48 8.09 17.00
C ARG A 320 3.65 8.85 16.35
N ARG A 321 4.01 8.45 15.13
CA ARG A 321 4.93 9.16 14.25
C ARG A 321 4.38 10.54 13.86
N SER A 322 5.25 11.48 13.47
CA SER A 322 4.84 12.83 13.03
C SER A 322 3.77 12.87 11.94
N ALA A 323 3.82 11.93 10.98
CA ALA A 323 2.84 11.75 9.91
C ALA A 323 1.46 11.31 10.42
N ALA A 324 1.45 10.54 11.52
CA ALA A 324 0.27 9.99 12.15
C ALA A 324 -0.12 10.72 13.45
N LYS A 325 0.51 11.88 13.75
CA LYS A 325 0.14 12.68 14.92
C LYS A 325 -1.34 13.01 14.82
N HIS A 326 -2.01 12.95 15.96
CA HIS A 326 -3.44 13.19 16.08
C HIS A 326 -3.88 14.50 15.40
N SER A 327 -3.04 15.54 15.45
CA SER A 327 -3.24 16.83 14.80
C SER A 327 -3.20 16.84 13.26
N ARG A 328 -2.99 15.70 12.60
CA ARG A 328 -2.96 15.57 11.13
C ARG A 328 -3.94 14.52 10.61
N MET A 329 -4.75 13.92 11.47
CA MET A 329 -5.74 12.91 11.06
C MET A 329 -6.83 13.47 10.16
N ASP A 330 -7.08 14.79 10.22
CA ASP A 330 -7.99 15.51 9.34
C ASP A 330 -7.66 15.35 7.84
N LEU A 331 -6.44 14.93 7.50
CA LEU A 331 -6.01 14.65 6.12
C LEU A 331 -6.34 13.23 5.65
N TYR A 332 -6.70 12.32 6.55
CA TYR A 332 -6.71 10.89 6.26
C TYR A 332 -8.06 10.22 6.50
N THR A 333 -8.85 10.73 7.45
CA THR A 333 -10.10 10.09 7.85
C THR A 333 -11.16 11.15 8.10
N ARG A 334 -12.41 10.91 7.69
CA ARG A 334 -13.53 11.79 8.05
C ARG A 334 -13.63 11.95 9.57
N GLY A 335 -13.82 13.19 10.02
CA GLY A 335 -13.79 13.56 11.45
C GLY A 335 -12.40 13.79 12.01
N GLY A 336 -11.37 13.42 11.26
CA GLY A 336 -9.99 13.76 11.56
C GLY A 336 -9.54 13.31 12.94
N LYS A 337 -9.08 14.25 13.77
CA LYS A 337 -8.71 13.97 15.17
C LYS A 337 -9.87 13.41 16.01
N GLU A 338 -11.11 13.76 15.67
CA GLU A 338 -12.33 13.32 16.38
C GLU A 338 -12.90 12.04 15.78
N SER A 339 -12.22 11.45 14.79
CA SER A 339 -12.70 10.26 14.10
C SER A 339 -12.79 9.04 15.02
N TYR A 340 -13.91 8.33 14.92
CA TYR A 340 -14.12 7.04 15.57
C TYR A 340 -13.41 5.88 14.86
N TRP A 341 -12.81 6.14 13.70
CA TRP A 341 -12.28 5.14 12.79
C TRP A 341 -10.76 5.15 12.77
N ILE A 342 -10.15 3.98 12.56
CA ILE A 342 -8.69 3.87 12.41
C ILE A 342 -8.22 4.66 11.18
N ASN A 343 -8.94 4.48 10.07
CA ASN A 343 -8.73 5.15 8.80
C ASN A 343 -10.03 5.17 7.98
N GLU A 344 -10.00 5.85 6.84
CA GLU A 344 -11.19 6.00 5.99
C GLU A 344 -11.75 4.67 5.45
N HIS A 345 -10.89 3.67 5.25
CA HIS A 345 -11.30 2.34 4.86
C HIS A 345 -12.14 1.63 5.95
N HIS A 346 -11.77 1.77 7.23
CA HIS A 346 -12.56 1.24 8.35
C HIS A 346 -13.95 1.87 8.39
N ARG A 347 -14.05 3.20 8.23
CA ARG A 347 -15.34 3.90 8.15
C ARG A 347 -16.19 3.36 7.00
N ALA A 348 -15.60 3.23 5.82
CA ALA A 348 -16.31 2.78 4.62
C ALA A 348 -16.81 1.33 4.75
N CYS A 349 -16.03 0.44 5.37
CA CYS A 349 -16.48 -0.90 5.72
C CYS A 349 -17.70 -0.87 6.63
N PHE A 350 -17.69 -0.04 7.68
CA PHE A 350 -18.81 0.05 8.61
C PHE A 350 -20.06 0.61 7.94
N ALA A 351 -19.91 1.69 7.16
CA ALA A 351 -21.02 2.28 6.40
C ALA A 351 -21.66 1.28 5.43
N ALA A 352 -20.85 0.43 4.78
CA ALA A 352 -21.34 -0.60 3.87
C ALA A 352 -21.96 -1.80 4.60
N ALA A 353 -21.41 -2.20 5.75
CA ALA A 353 -21.88 -3.35 6.51
C ALA A 353 -23.19 -3.07 7.27
N TYR A 354 -23.31 -1.86 7.83
CA TYR A 354 -24.35 -1.46 8.78
C TYR A 354 -24.92 -0.07 8.43
N PRO A 355 -25.58 0.07 7.26
CA PRO A 355 -26.00 1.36 6.74
C PRO A 355 -27.03 2.07 7.62
N GLY A 356 -27.92 1.33 8.30
CA GLY A 356 -28.94 1.91 9.18
C GLY A 356 -28.29 2.56 10.41
N ALA A 357 -27.39 1.82 11.06
CA ALA A 357 -26.63 2.35 12.18
C ALA A 357 -25.72 3.52 11.75
N TYR A 358 -25.08 3.40 10.59
CA TYR A 358 -24.22 4.47 10.08
C TYR A 358 -25.01 5.76 9.83
N GLN A 359 -26.17 5.67 9.17
CA GLN A 359 -27.06 6.81 8.93
C GLN A 359 -27.48 7.47 10.24
N THR A 360 -28.03 6.69 11.18
CA THR A 360 -28.54 7.22 12.46
C THR A 360 -27.45 7.87 13.32
N ILE A 361 -26.26 7.28 13.38
CA ILE A 361 -25.19 7.79 14.25
C ILE A 361 -24.45 8.97 13.60
N PHE A 362 -24.18 8.91 12.29
CA PHE A 362 -23.20 9.80 11.65
C PHE A 362 -23.79 10.80 10.65
N GLU A 363 -25.06 10.65 10.24
CA GLU A 363 -25.66 11.52 9.21
C GLU A 363 -26.96 12.19 9.68
N ASP A 364 -27.78 11.52 10.50
CA ASP A 364 -29.06 12.04 10.97
C ASP A 364 -28.91 13.26 11.90
N VAL A 365 -29.80 14.24 11.71
CA VAL A 365 -29.89 15.43 12.56
C VAL A 365 -30.96 15.18 13.61
N GLY A 366 -30.59 15.14 14.90
CA GLY A 366 -31.55 14.91 15.97
C GLY A 366 -30.88 14.80 17.33
N ASN A 367 -31.65 14.36 18.31
CA ASN A 367 -31.17 14.00 19.65
C ASN A 367 -31.94 12.78 20.17
N GLY A 368 -31.37 12.10 21.15
CA GLY A 368 -31.98 10.96 21.83
C GLY A 368 -31.40 9.61 21.40
N ASN A 369 -31.77 8.59 22.16
CA ASN A 369 -31.25 7.23 22.02
C ASN A 369 -32.31 6.32 21.40
N LEU A 370 -31.91 5.54 20.41
CA LEU A 370 -32.74 4.53 19.76
C LEU A 370 -32.19 3.13 20.04
N LEU A 371 -33.09 2.15 20.16
CA LEU A 371 -32.70 0.75 20.27
C LEU A 371 -32.01 0.29 18.97
N LEU A 372 -30.80 -0.26 19.09
CA LEU A 372 -30.03 -0.74 17.96
C LEU A 372 -30.80 -1.81 17.18
N SER A 373 -31.53 -2.68 17.86
CA SER A 373 -32.38 -3.71 17.23
C SER A 373 -33.47 -3.14 16.32
N LYS A 374 -33.84 -1.86 16.49
CA LYS A 374 -34.80 -1.14 15.64
C LYS A 374 -34.12 -0.32 14.55
N VAL A 375 -32.89 0.14 14.79
CA VAL A 375 -32.10 0.94 13.84
C VAL A 375 -31.40 0.04 12.80
N ASP A 376 -30.72 -1.01 13.26
CA ASP A 376 -29.95 -1.91 12.41
C ASP A 376 -29.89 -3.30 13.05
N SER A 377 -30.83 -4.17 12.64
CA SER A 377 -30.91 -5.53 13.15
C SER A 377 -29.68 -6.38 12.84
N ARG A 378 -28.97 -6.07 11.74
CA ARG A 378 -27.74 -6.78 11.35
C ARG A 378 -26.60 -6.43 12.29
N LEU A 379 -26.41 -5.14 12.60
CA LEU A 379 -25.41 -4.74 13.58
C LEU A 379 -25.75 -5.29 14.97
N PHE A 380 -27.03 -5.26 15.37
CA PHE A 380 -27.49 -5.84 16.63
C PHE A 380 -27.08 -7.32 16.77
N GLN A 381 -27.31 -8.14 15.74
CA GLN A 381 -26.89 -9.54 15.72
C GLN A 381 -25.37 -9.68 15.75
N ALA A 382 -24.64 -8.85 15.00
CA ALA A 382 -23.18 -8.89 14.93
C ALA A 382 -22.52 -8.57 16.29
N VAL A 383 -22.97 -7.53 17.00
CA VAL A 383 -22.44 -7.20 18.34
C VAL A 383 -22.86 -8.22 19.40
N GLY A 384 -24.02 -8.87 19.24
CA GLY A 384 -24.41 -10.00 20.09
C GLY A 384 -23.53 -11.23 19.88
N SER A 385 -22.97 -11.39 18.68
CA SER A 385 -22.17 -12.56 18.29
C SER A 385 -20.65 -12.35 18.43
N SER A 386 -20.18 -11.11 18.50
CA SER A 386 -18.76 -10.76 18.62
C SER A 386 -18.48 -9.79 19.75
N ALA A 387 -17.79 -10.27 20.78
CA ALA A 387 -17.27 -9.43 21.85
C ALA A 387 -16.29 -8.37 21.34
N PHE A 388 -15.45 -8.68 20.35
CA PHE A 388 -14.49 -7.72 19.81
C PHE A 388 -15.19 -6.53 19.16
N LEU A 389 -16.17 -6.78 18.30
CA LEU A 389 -16.93 -5.72 17.64
C LEU A 389 -17.73 -4.90 18.65
N ARG A 390 -18.44 -5.57 19.56
CA ARG A 390 -19.20 -4.91 20.64
C ARG A 390 -18.30 -4.01 21.48
N ASP A 391 -17.24 -4.54 22.04
CA ASP A 391 -16.38 -3.82 22.98
C ASP A 391 -15.63 -2.68 22.26
N SER A 392 -15.27 -2.85 20.99
CA SER A 392 -14.67 -1.79 20.17
C SER A 392 -15.63 -0.63 19.92
N LEU A 393 -16.92 -0.89 19.67
CA LEU A 393 -17.94 0.14 19.46
C LEU A 393 -18.35 0.81 20.77
N MET A 394 -18.56 0.03 21.84
CA MET A 394 -18.90 0.55 23.17
C MET A 394 -17.80 1.44 23.73
N GLY A 395 -16.53 1.01 23.63
CA GLY A 395 -15.43 1.84 24.14
C GLY A 395 -15.17 3.11 23.32
N LYS A 396 -15.73 3.21 22.11
CA LYS A 396 -15.79 4.44 21.30
C LYS A 396 -17.01 5.31 21.64
N GLY A 397 -17.93 4.84 22.48
CA GLY A 397 -19.18 5.52 22.79
C GLY A 397 -20.22 5.45 21.68
N LEU A 398 -20.03 4.61 20.65
CA LEU A 398 -20.99 4.45 19.56
C LEU A 398 -22.15 3.51 19.91
N LEU A 399 -22.03 2.80 21.04
CA LEU A 399 -22.99 1.83 21.54
C LEU A 399 -23.05 1.93 23.07
N THR A 400 -24.26 1.99 23.62
CA THR A 400 -24.50 2.01 25.08
C THR A 400 -25.51 0.93 25.49
N ASP A 401 -25.72 0.73 26.80
CA ASP A 401 -26.79 -0.10 27.37
C ASP A 401 -26.76 -1.60 27.01
N ASP A 402 -25.63 -2.28 27.25
CA ASP A 402 -25.48 -3.75 27.12
C ASP A 402 -26.43 -4.51 28.08
N PRO A 403 -27.24 -5.48 27.61
CA PRO A 403 -27.29 -6.08 26.26
C PRO A 403 -28.41 -5.56 25.34
N THR A 404 -29.16 -4.54 25.77
CA THR A 404 -30.27 -4.00 24.97
C THR A 404 -29.81 -3.14 23.80
N TYR A 405 -28.61 -2.57 23.90
CA TYR A 405 -27.88 -1.80 22.90
C TYR A 405 -28.64 -0.59 22.35
N THR A 406 -28.17 0.60 22.67
CA THR A 406 -28.70 1.87 22.17
C THR A 406 -27.66 2.64 21.37
N VAL A 407 -28.13 3.43 20.40
CA VAL A 407 -27.33 4.35 19.59
C VAL A 407 -27.92 5.76 19.69
N GLU A 408 -27.06 6.77 19.78
CA GLU A 408 -27.47 8.17 19.83
C GLU A 408 -27.67 8.73 18.42
N VAL A 409 -28.82 9.34 18.16
CA VAL A 409 -29.12 10.00 16.89
C VAL A 409 -28.19 11.19 16.70
N GLY A 410 -27.34 11.13 15.69
CA GLY A 410 -26.37 12.17 15.38
C GLY A 410 -25.20 12.28 16.36
N GLY A 411 -25.08 11.38 17.34
CA GLY A 411 -24.02 11.43 18.37
C GLY A 411 -22.59 11.24 17.81
N GLY A 412 -22.48 10.64 16.61
CA GLY A 412 -21.20 10.49 15.91
C GLY A 412 -20.90 11.57 14.88
N ARG A 413 -21.75 12.59 14.72
CA ARG A 413 -21.57 13.61 13.67
C ARG A 413 -20.33 14.46 13.92
N TYR A 414 -19.58 14.68 12.84
CA TYR A 414 -18.40 15.52 12.87
C TYR A 414 -18.76 16.98 12.58
N ALA A 415 -18.23 17.91 13.38
CA ALA A 415 -18.47 19.34 13.24
C ALA A 415 -17.83 19.93 11.96
N ASP A 416 -16.72 19.37 11.49
CA ASP A 416 -16.04 19.72 10.24
C ASP A 416 -15.92 18.47 9.35
N SER A 417 -16.70 18.40 8.27
CA SER A 417 -16.75 17.26 7.37
C SER A 417 -15.69 17.34 6.27
N ARG A 418 -14.41 17.50 6.62
CA ARG A 418 -13.35 17.53 5.61
C ARG A 418 -13.28 16.22 4.82
N VAL A 419 -13.73 16.32 3.57
CA VAL A 419 -13.38 15.76 2.24
C VAL A 419 -12.80 14.35 2.08
N SER A 420 -12.21 13.68 3.09
CA SER A 420 -11.74 12.30 2.90
C SER A 420 -12.93 11.36 2.87
N VAL A 421 -13.36 11.00 1.67
CA VAL A 421 -14.43 10.05 1.40
C VAL A 421 -13.81 8.88 0.67
N TRP A 422 -14.02 7.66 1.17
CA TRP A 422 -13.66 6.45 0.46
C TRP A 422 -14.25 6.45 -0.97
N PRO A 423 -13.43 6.36 -2.02
CA PRO A 423 -13.93 6.34 -3.39
C PRO A 423 -14.83 5.13 -3.61
N ALA A 424 -16.02 5.33 -4.18
CA ALA A 424 -16.96 4.25 -4.45
C ALA A 424 -16.42 3.17 -5.40
N THR A 425 -15.41 3.53 -6.20
CA THR A 425 -14.72 2.60 -7.12
C THR A 425 -13.63 1.77 -6.45
N PHE A 426 -13.26 2.08 -5.19
CA PHE A 426 -12.24 1.33 -4.48
C PHE A 426 -12.88 0.17 -3.69
N PRO A 427 -12.28 -1.04 -3.73
CA PRO A 427 -12.84 -2.21 -3.08
C PRO A 427 -12.66 -2.15 -1.57
N LEU A 428 -13.58 -2.74 -0.82
CA LEU A 428 -13.52 -2.79 0.65
C LEU A 428 -12.83 -4.07 1.18
N HIS A 429 -12.63 -5.06 0.33
CA HIS A 429 -12.05 -6.36 0.66
C HIS A 429 -11.63 -7.07 -0.64
N ALA A 430 -11.01 -8.25 -0.50
CA ALA A 430 -10.53 -9.09 -1.58
C ALA A 430 -11.63 -9.70 -2.46
#